data_AF-A0A0D0Y7E8-F1
#
_entry.id   AF-A0A0D0Y7E8-F1
#
_cell.length_a   1.000
_cell.length_b   1.000
_cell.length_c   1.000
_cell.angle_alpha   90.00
_cell.angle_beta   90.00
_cell.angle_gamma   90.00
#
_symmetry.space_group_name_H-M   'P 1'
#
loop_
_entity.id
_entity.type
_entity.pdbx_description
1 polymer ?
#
loop_
_entity_poly.entity_id
_entity_poly.type
_entity_poly.pdbx_seq_one_letter_code
_entity_poly.pdbx_strand_id
1 'polypeptide(L)'
;MVQKDYLVKSVANDGMFRAYAIDATGVVQEAQRRHDTWSAASAALGRSLVGTLLLASSLLKNTEKMTVKIQGNGPVGAIVVDGNADGMVKGYLQQPHVHLPLNEKKKIDVKGAVGTTGTLSVTKDMPEGKPFTGQVPLVSGELGEDFTYYLAQSEQIPHRLVCQYLSIRIIASQLRAAF
;
A
#
# COMPACT_ATOMS: atom_id res chain seq x y z
N MET A 1 -13.17 1.20 -22.06
CA MET A 1 -13.90 1.75 -20.90
C MET A 1 -12.88 2.03 -19.82
N VAL A 2 -12.78 3.27 -19.33
CA VAL A 2 -11.98 3.56 -18.13
C VAL A 2 -12.76 2.97 -16.96
N GLN A 3 -12.23 1.89 -16.37
CA GLN A 3 -12.82 1.27 -15.19
C GLN A 3 -12.71 2.27 -14.03
N LYS A 4 -13.83 2.60 -13.41
CA LYS A 4 -13.87 3.55 -12.30
C LYS A 4 -13.34 2.85 -11.05
N ASP A 5 -12.35 3.43 -10.40
CA ASP A 5 -11.85 2.94 -9.12
C ASP A 5 -12.93 3.03 -8.04
N TYR A 6 -13.00 2.03 -7.16
CA TYR A 6 -14.03 1.97 -6.12
C TYR A 6 -13.55 1.19 -4.89
N LEU A 7 -14.13 1.52 -3.75
CA LEU A 7 -13.92 0.84 -2.48
C LEU A 7 -15.27 0.39 -1.93
N VAL A 8 -15.36 -0.89 -1.53
CA VAL A 8 -16.53 -1.48 -0.89
C VAL A 8 -16.22 -1.80 0.56
N LYS A 9 -17.10 -1.38 1.45
CA LYS A 9 -17.06 -1.71 2.89
C LYS A 9 -18.26 -2.61 3.21
N SER A 10 -18.01 -3.72 3.88
CA SER A 10 -19.05 -4.62 4.36
C SER A 10 -18.85 -4.92 5.83
N VAL A 11 -19.95 -5.05 6.56
CA VAL A 11 -19.96 -5.37 7.99
C VAL A 11 -20.87 -6.58 8.18
N ALA A 12 -20.39 -7.57 8.92
CA ALA A 12 -21.12 -8.81 9.19
C ALA A 12 -21.08 -9.16 10.68
N ASN A 13 -22.02 -10.02 11.09
CA ASN A 13 -22.14 -10.56 12.45
C ASN A 13 -22.20 -9.46 13.52
N ASP A 14 -23.21 -8.57 13.42
CA ASP A 14 -23.48 -7.47 14.37
C ASP A 14 -22.28 -6.55 14.65
N GLY A 15 -21.45 -6.29 13.64
CA GLY A 15 -20.31 -5.38 13.74
C GLY A 15 -19.00 -6.05 14.12
N MET A 16 -19.00 -7.36 14.37
CA MET A 16 -17.79 -8.10 14.75
C MET A 16 -16.82 -8.33 13.59
N PHE A 17 -17.31 -8.36 12.35
CA PHE A 17 -16.47 -8.50 11.16
C PHE A 17 -16.64 -7.32 10.23
N ARG A 18 -15.51 -6.75 9.81
CA ARG A 18 -15.44 -5.70 8.79
C ARG A 18 -14.57 -6.16 7.64
N ALA A 19 -15.09 -6.08 6.42
CA ALA A 19 -14.38 -6.40 5.20
C ALA A 19 -14.28 -5.17 4.31
N TYR A 20 -13.09 -4.98 3.73
CA TYR A 20 -12.80 -3.88 2.81
C TYR A 20 -12.24 -4.48 1.53
N ALA A 21 -12.77 -4.07 0.39
CA ALA A 21 -12.26 -4.42 -0.93
C ALA A 21 -12.09 -3.16 -1.76
N ILE A 22 -11.00 -3.09 -2.52
CA ILE A 22 -10.68 -1.91 -3.33
C ILE A 22 -10.16 -2.32 -4.71
N ASP A 23 -10.69 -1.66 -5.73
CA ASP A 23 -10.10 -1.59 -7.07
C ASP A 23 -9.51 -0.19 -7.23
N ALA A 24 -8.18 -0.11 -7.31
CA ALA A 24 -7.43 1.15 -7.43
C ALA A 24 -6.54 1.15 -8.68
N THR A 25 -6.97 0.44 -9.73
CA THR A 25 -6.20 0.28 -10.96
C THR A 25 -5.86 1.64 -11.58
N GLY A 26 -6.83 2.57 -11.62
CA GLY A 26 -6.63 3.93 -12.13
C GLY A 26 -5.66 4.75 -11.28
N VAL A 27 -5.78 4.71 -9.95
CA VAL A 27 -4.86 5.36 -9.01
C VAL A 27 -3.43 4.89 -9.23
N VAL A 28 -3.20 3.58 -9.31
CA VAL A 28 -1.85 3.02 -9.51
C VAL A 28 -1.32 3.35 -10.90
N GLN A 29 -2.15 3.32 -11.93
CA GLN A 29 -1.77 3.70 -13.28
C GLN A 29 -1.38 5.18 -13.38
N GLU A 30 -2.14 6.07 -12.73
CA GLU A 30 -1.81 7.49 -12.70
C GLU A 30 -0.54 7.76 -11.91
N ALA A 31 -0.31 7.07 -10.79
CA ALA A 31 0.95 7.16 -10.06
C ALA A 31 2.14 6.67 -10.91
N GLN A 32 1.99 5.54 -11.61
CA GLN A 32 3.01 5.02 -12.50
C GLN A 32 3.34 6.02 -13.61
N ARG A 33 2.32 6.61 -14.25
CA ARG A 33 2.48 7.60 -15.31
C ARG A 33 3.17 8.88 -14.83
N ARG A 34 2.83 9.36 -13.63
CA ARG A 34 3.42 10.58 -13.05
C ARG A 34 4.86 10.41 -12.62
N HIS A 35 5.20 9.25 -12.08
CA HIS A 35 6.51 8.98 -11.49
C HIS A 35 7.43 8.20 -12.42
N ASP A 36 6.95 7.80 -13.61
CA ASP A 36 7.68 6.98 -14.59
C ASP A 36 8.30 5.74 -13.95
N THR A 37 7.51 5.02 -13.14
CA THR A 37 8.03 3.89 -12.38
C THR A 37 8.18 2.65 -13.25
N TRP A 38 9.27 1.92 -13.04
CA TRP A 38 9.52 0.61 -13.65
C TRP A 38 8.76 -0.51 -12.93
N SER A 39 8.84 -1.75 -13.43
CA SER A 39 7.98 -2.86 -12.98
C SER A 39 7.99 -3.10 -11.46
N ALA A 40 9.18 -3.16 -10.85
CA ALA A 40 9.31 -3.46 -9.43
C ALA A 40 8.91 -2.26 -8.56
N ALA A 41 9.33 -1.05 -8.95
CA ALA A 41 8.93 0.20 -8.30
C ALA A 41 7.42 0.44 -8.37
N SER A 42 6.78 0.19 -9.51
CA SER A 42 5.32 0.32 -9.69
C SER A 42 4.56 -0.64 -8.79
N ALA A 43 5.07 -1.86 -8.64
CA ALA A 43 4.46 -2.87 -7.76
C ALA A 43 4.57 -2.49 -6.28
N ALA A 44 5.74 -1.99 -5.87
CA ALA A 44 5.95 -1.49 -4.51
C ALA A 44 5.04 -0.28 -4.23
N LEU A 45 5.07 0.75 -5.10
CA LEU A 45 4.24 1.95 -4.95
C LEU A 45 2.75 1.61 -4.94
N GLY A 46 2.29 0.76 -5.86
CA GLY A 46 0.89 0.37 -5.94
C GLY A 46 0.39 -0.35 -4.69
N ARG A 47 1.20 -1.27 -4.14
CA ARG A 47 0.90 -1.95 -2.87
C ARG A 47 0.85 -0.96 -1.71
N SER A 48 1.77 0.01 -1.65
CA SER A 48 1.76 1.05 -0.63
C SER A 48 0.53 1.97 -0.75
N LEU A 49 0.16 2.41 -1.95
CA LEU A 49 -1.03 3.24 -2.20
C LEU A 49 -2.30 2.54 -1.74
N VAL A 50 -2.47 1.28 -2.15
CA VAL A 50 -3.64 0.47 -1.79
C VAL A 50 -3.67 0.16 -0.29
N GLY A 51 -2.54 -0.19 0.30
CA GLY A 51 -2.42 -0.43 1.74
C GLY A 51 -2.80 0.80 2.56
N THR A 52 -2.30 1.98 2.17
CA THR A 52 -2.66 3.24 2.82
C THR A 52 -4.13 3.60 2.63
N LEU A 53 -4.72 3.38 1.44
CA LEU A 53 -6.15 3.61 1.22
C LEU A 53 -7.03 2.74 2.12
N LEU A 54 -6.65 1.47 2.30
CA LEU A 54 -7.35 0.55 3.19
C LEU A 54 -7.22 0.98 4.66
N LEU A 55 -6.02 1.35 5.10
CA LEU A 55 -5.79 1.88 6.45
C LEU A 55 -6.59 3.16 6.70
N ALA A 56 -6.50 4.12 5.78
CA ALA A 56 -7.20 5.40 5.85
C ALA A 56 -8.71 5.18 5.97
N SER A 57 -9.25 4.29 5.12
CA SER A 57 -10.68 3.98 5.09
C SER A 57 -11.20 3.25 6.33
N SER A 58 -10.32 2.58 7.08
CA SER A 58 -10.68 1.81 8.26
C SER A 58 -10.48 2.59 9.56
N LEU A 59 -9.43 3.44 9.61
CA LEU A 59 -8.97 4.08 10.83
C LEU A 59 -9.33 5.57 10.92
N LEU A 60 -9.38 6.28 9.80
CA LEU A 60 -9.59 7.73 9.79
C LEU A 60 -11.07 8.09 9.81
N LYS A 61 -11.35 9.24 10.43
CA LYS A 61 -12.67 9.87 10.47
C LYS A 61 -12.58 11.32 9.99
N ASN A 62 -13.69 11.84 9.48
CA ASN A 62 -13.86 13.26 9.17
C ASN A 62 -12.73 13.84 8.29
N THR A 63 -11.94 14.78 8.83
CA THR A 63 -10.88 15.49 8.11
C THR A 63 -9.47 15.01 8.49
N GLU A 64 -9.37 13.84 9.13
CA GLU A 64 -8.10 13.26 9.52
C GLU A 64 -7.29 12.80 8.29
N LYS A 65 -5.97 12.80 8.45
CA LYS A 65 -5.01 12.38 7.43
C LYS A 65 -4.06 11.34 8.01
N MET A 66 -3.47 10.55 7.13
CA MET A 66 -2.38 9.66 7.50
C MET A 66 -1.25 9.73 6.50
N THR A 67 -0.05 9.53 7.01
CA THR A 67 1.17 9.37 6.23
C THR A 67 1.78 8.02 6.58
N VAL A 68 1.95 7.17 5.57
CA VAL A 68 2.67 5.91 5.67
C VAL A 68 4.06 6.09 5.07
N LYS A 69 5.07 5.76 5.85
CA LYS A 69 6.47 5.77 5.45
C LYS A 69 7.04 4.36 5.55
N ILE A 70 7.58 3.86 4.45
CA ILE A 70 8.23 2.55 4.39
C ILE A 70 9.69 2.76 4.04
N GLN A 71 10.58 2.18 4.84
CA GLN A 71 12.02 2.19 4.62
C GLN A 71 12.53 0.77 4.80
N GLY A 72 12.77 0.03 3.72
CA GLY A 72 13.22 -1.37 3.79
C GLY A 72 14.68 -1.62 3.42
N ASN A 73 15.45 -0.54 3.17
CA ASN A 73 16.83 -0.58 2.69
C ASN A 73 17.02 -1.33 1.35
N GLY A 74 15.96 -1.43 0.55
CA GLY A 74 16.03 -1.92 -0.82
C GLY A 74 16.28 -0.82 -1.86
N PRO A 75 16.48 -1.20 -3.13
CA PRO A 75 16.81 -0.30 -4.23
C PRO A 75 15.76 0.77 -4.54
N VAL A 76 14.48 0.58 -4.18
CA VAL A 76 13.44 1.62 -4.36
C VAL A 76 13.57 2.79 -3.38
N GLY A 77 14.43 2.63 -2.35
CA GLY A 77 14.62 3.60 -1.28
C GLY A 77 13.38 3.76 -0.41
N ALA A 78 13.19 4.96 0.13
CA ALA A 78 12.01 5.26 0.95
C ALA A 78 10.75 5.39 0.07
N ILE A 79 9.64 4.85 0.55
CA ILE A 79 8.30 5.04 -0.02
C ILE A 79 7.49 5.86 0.97
N VAL A 80 6.86 6.93 0.50
CA VAL A 80 6.01 7.82 1.32
C VAL A 80 4.65 7.95 0.65
N VAL A 81 3.60 7.68 1.40
CA VAL A 81 2.22 7.72 0.91
C VAL A 81 1.33 8.45 1.91
N ASP A 82 0.63 9.47 1.45
CA ASP A 82 -0.39 10.17 2.21
C ASP A 82 -1.78 9.71 1.77
N GLY A 83 -2.66 9.46 2.73
CA GLY A 83 -4.08 9.20 2.52
C GLY A 83 -4.97 10.03 3.46
N ASN A 84 -6.22 10.26 3.07
CA ASN A 84 -7.21 10.92 3.93
C ASN A 84 -8.51 10.11 4.04
N ALA A 85 -9.41 10.53 4.93
CA ALA A 85 -10.69 9.88 5.15
C ALA A 85 -11.64 9.93 3.93
N ASP A 86 -11.44 10.88 3.00
CA ASP A 86 -12.21 11.02 1.75
C ASP A 86 -11.82 9.98 0.69
N GLY A 87 -10.83 9.12 0.96
CA GLY A 87 -10.34 8.13 0.01
C GLY A 87 -9.43 8.73 -1.08
N MET A 88 -8.86 9.92 -0.85
CA MET A 88 -7.79 10.45 -1.68
C MET A 88 -6.44 9.92 -1.21
N VAL A 89 -5.57 9.59 -2.15
CA VAL A 89 -4.22 9.12 -1.87
C VAL A 89 -3.23 9.79 -2.82
N LYS A 90 -2.02 10.02 -2.33
CA LYS A 90 -0.86 10.42 -3.11
C LYS A 90 0.37 9.77 -2.52
N GLY A 91 1.37 9.50 -3.32
CA GLY A 91 2.61 8.93 -2.81
C GLY A 91 3.70 8.96 -3.84
N TYR A 92 4.93 8.82 -3.35
CA TYR A 92 6.10 8.72 -4.19
C TYR A 92 7.07 7.72 -3.57
N LEU A 93 8.03 7.30 -4.36
CA LEU A 93 9.17 6.52 -3.90
C LEU A 93 10.47 7.16 -4.38
N GLN A 94 11.55 6.89 -3.68
CA GLN A 94 12.82 7.59 -3.89
C GLN A 94 13.47 7.26 -5.23
N GLN A 95 13.41 5.99 -5.67
CA GLN A 95 14.00 5.55 -6.92
C GLN A 95 12.95 4.90 -7.85
N PRO A 96 12.36 5.64 -8.80
CA PRO A 96 11.30 5.14 -9.69
C PRO A 96 11.78 4.10 -10.70
N HIS A 97 13.06 4.16 -11.08
CA HIS A 97 13.64 3.33 -12.12
C HIS A 97 14.30 2.06 -11.56
N VAL A 98 13.50 1.24 -10.87
CA VAL A 98 13.95 -0.07 -10.35
C VAL A 98 13.28 -1.20 -11.11
N HIS A 99 14.11 -2.01 -11.77
CA HIS A 99 13.73 -3.25 -12.42
C HIS A 99 14.56 -4.39 -11.81
N LEU A 100 13.87 -5.47 -11.47
CA LEU A 100 14.49 -6.67 -10.93
C LEU A 100 14.02 -7.88 -11.75
N PRO A 101 14.85 -8.92 -11.84
CA PRO A 101 14.41 -10.21 -12.36
C PRO A 101 13.16 -10.71 -11.63
N LEU A 102 12.38 -11.55 -12.30
CA LEU A 102 11.26 -12.22 -11.65
C LEU A 102 11.79 -13.11 -10.52
N ASN A 103 11.02 -13.19 -9.43
CA ASN A 103 11.34 -14.08 -8.31
C ASN A 103 11.21 -15.56 -8.69
N GLU A 104 11.52 -16.45 -7.76
CA GLU A 104 11.44 -17.91 -7.91
C GLU A 104 10.04 -18.40 -8.36
N LYS A 105 8.99 -17.63 -8.06
CA LYS A 105 7.59 -17.91 -8.45
C LYS A 105 7.22 -17.30 -9.81
N LYS A 106 8.19 -16.78 -10.56
CA LYS A 106 8.02 -16.04 -11.84
C LYS A 106 7.09 -14.82 -11.70
N LYS A 107 7.10 -14.17 -10.54
CA LYS A 107 6.35 -12.93 -10.26
C LYS A 107 7.31 -11.76 -10.04
N ILE A 108 6.77 -10.53 -10.10
CA ILE A 108 7.54 -9.32 -9.79
C ILE A 108 8.08 -9.43 -8.37
N ASP A 109 9.40 -9.23 -8.21
CA ASP A 109 10.08 -9.30 -6.92
C ASP A 109 9.93 -7.98 -6.15
N VAL A 110 8.84 -7.85 -5.39
CA VAL A 110 8.60 -6.66 -4.56
C VAL A 110 9.48 -6.69 -3.32
N LYS A 111 9.64 -7.85 -2.70
CA LYS A 111 10.56 -8.03 -1.58
C LYS A 111 11.97 -7.58 -1.91
N GLY A 112 12.52 -7.97 -3.06
CA GLY A 112 13.83 -7.52 -3.51
C GLY A 112 13.89 -6.02 -3.77
N ALA A 113 12.78 -5.41 -4.18
CA ALA A 113 12.71 -3.97 -4.48
C ALA A 113 12.66 -3.10 -3.22
N VAL A 114 11.82 -3.48 -2.25
CA VAL A 114 11.61 -2.75 -0.99
C VAL A 114 12.72 -3.03 0.02
N GLY A 115 13.19 -4.29 0.05
CA GLY A 115 14.08 -4.81 1.08
C GLY A 115 13.32 -5.26 2.34
N THR A 116 14.00 -6.02 3.19
CA THR A 116 13.43 -6.63 4.40
C THR A 116 13.91 -5.99 5.68
N THR A 117 14.95 -5.16 5.61
CA THR A 117 15.64 -4.65 6.78
C THR A 117 15.29 -3.19 6.96
N GLY A 118 14.23 -2.94 7.72
CA GLY A 118 13.85 -1.59 8.11
C GLY A 118 12.45 -1.53 8.70
N THR A 119 11.72 -0.43 8.47
CA THR A 119 10.52 -0.12 9.23
C THR A 119 9.36 0.37 8.36
N LEU A 120 8.15 0.08 8.81
CA LEU A 120 6.91 0.69 8.38
C LEU A 120 6.42 1.60 9.51
N SER A 121 6.30 2.89 9.21
CA SER A 121 5.80 3.90 10.13
C SER A 121 4.50 4.49 9.58
N VAL A 122 3.49 4.62 10.43
CA VAL A 122 2.22 5.25 10.10
C VAL A 122 2.00 6.39 11.07
N THR A 123 1.94 7.61 10.52
CA THR A 123 1.63 8.83 11.26
C THR A 123 0.18 9.21 10.97
N LYS A 124 -0.64 9.33 12.01
CA LYS A 124 -2.00 9.87 11.95
C LYS A 124 -1.97 11.32 12.37
N ASP A 125 -2.49 12.19 11.51
CA ASP A 125 -2.65 13.62 11.75
C ASP A 125 -4.13 13.90 11.98
N MET A 126 -4.44 14.31 13.22
CA MET A 126 -5.78 14.58 13.69
C MET A 126 -5.90 16.09 13.93
N PRO A 127 -6.94 16.77 13.43
CA PRO A 127 -7.13 18.20 13.67
C PRO A 127 -7.19 18.56 15.16
N GLU A 128 -7.73 17.63 15.95
CA GLU A 128 -7.92 17.76 17.38
C GLU A 128 -6.82 16.99 18.14
N GLY A 129 -5.56 17.38 17.99
CA GLY A 129 -4.49 16.79 18.79
C GLY A 129 -3.09 16.91 18.22
N LYS A 130 -2.15 16.18 18.85
CA LYS A 130 -0.80 16.00 18.33
C LYS A 130 -0.76 14.78 17.40
N PRO A 131 0.02 14.82 16.31
CA PRO A 131 0.20 13.67 15.45
C PRO A 131 0.72 12.46 16.22
N PHE A 132 0.14 11.30 15.95
CA PHE A 132 0.56 10.03 16.54
C PHE A 132 1.29 9.19 15.49
N THR A 133 2.45 8.64 15.84
CA THR A 133 3.22 7.76 14.94
C THR A 133 3.37 6.38 15.55
N GLY A 134 2.80 5.37 14.88
CA GLY A 134 3.08 3.96 15.16
C GLY A 134 4.16 3.45 14.22
N GLN A 135 5.09 2.65 14.73
CA GLN A 135 6.19 2.09 13.93
C GLN A 135 6.37 0.62 14.24
N VAL A 136 6.52 -0.18 13.19
CA VAL A 136 6.82 -1.61 13.26
C VAL A 136 8.00 -1.97 12.34
N PRO A 137 8.79 -3.00 12.67
CA PRO A 137 9.75 -3.55 11.73
C PRO A 137 9.04 -4.16 10.52
N LEU A 138 9.69 -4.13 9.35
CA LEU A 138 9.27 -4.94 8.21
C LEU A 138 9.49 -6.43 8.52
N VAL A 139 8.51 -7.25 8.18
CA VAL A 139 8.50 -8.70 8.41
C VAL A 139 8.82 -9.44 7.11
N SER A 140 8.24 -8.98 6.00
CA SER A 140 8.30 -9.70 4.71
C SER A 140 9.00 -8.92 3.61
N GLY A 141 8.76 -7.61 3.52
CA GLY A 141 9.14 -6.77 2.37
C GLY A 141 8.16 -6.84 1.19
N GLU A 142 7.16 -7.72 1.22
CA GLU A 142 6.09 -7.78 0.21
C GLU A 142 4.99 -6.72 0.45
N LEU A 143 5.08 -5.94 1.53
CA LEU A 143 4.16 -4.88 1.97
C LEU A 143 2.80 -5.38 2.43
N GLY A 144 2.19 -6.35 1.74
CA GLY A 144 0.88 -6.90 2.12
C GLY A 144 0.88 -7.49 3.53
N GLU A 145 1.86 -8.35 3.83
CA GLU A 145 2.03 -8.95 5.16
C GLU A 145 2.50 -7.90 6.19
N ASP A 146 3.27 -6.90 5.76
CA ASP A 146 3.78 -5.84 6.63
C ASP A 146 2.66 -4.92 7.13
N PHE A 147 1.70 -4.58 6.26
CA PHE A 147 0.47 -3.86 6.63
C PHE A 147 -0.41 -4.69 7.56
N THR A 148 -0.54 -6.00 7.31
CA THR A 148 -1.25 -6.92 8.21
C THR A 148 -0.61 -6.94 9.59
N TYR A 149 0.72 -7.02 9.65
CA TYR A 149 1.47 -7.02 10.89
C TYR A 149 1.32 -5.70 11.66
N TYR A 150 1.39 -4.55 10.97
CA TYR A 150 1.16 -3.24 11.57
C TYR A 150 -0.22 -3.15 12.24
N LEU A 151 -1.27 -3.60 11.56
CA LEU A 151 -2.63 -3.55 12.10
C LEU A 151 -2.82 -4.45 13.33
N ALA A 152 -2.16 -5.61 13.35
CA ALA A 152 -2.20 -6.50 14.50
C ALA A 152 -1.44 -5.91 15.70
N GLN A 153 -0.26 -5.33 15.47
CA GLN A 153 0.65 -4.91 16.54
C GLN A 153 0.35 -3.50 17.08
N SER A 154 0.15 -2.51 16.19
CA SER A 154 0.02 -1.09 16.60
C SER A 154 -1.42 -0.68 16.88
N GLU A 155 -2.40 -1.22 16.17
CA GLU A 155 -3.81 -0.88 16.43
C GLU A 155 -4.45 -1.81 17.48
N GLN A 156 -3.77 -2.91 17.86
CA GLN A 156 -4.26 -3.92 18.81
C GLN A 156 -5.63 -4.51 18.46
N ILE A 157 -6.05 -4.37 17.21
CA ILE A 157 -7.29 -4.97 16.74
C ILE A 157 -6.92 -6.35 16.16
N PRO A 158 -7.53 -7.45 16.67
CA PRO A 158 -7.25 -8.79 16.18
C PRO A 158 -7.76 -8.94 14.73
N HIS A 159 -6.89 -8.64 13.77
CA HIS A 159 -7.18 -8.77 12.35
C HIS A 159 -6.33 -9.87 11.73
N ARG A 160 -6.99 -10.78 10.99
CA ARG A 160 -6.34 -11.40 9.85
C ARG A 160 -6.64 -10.50 8.67
N LEU A 161 -5.81 -9.49 8.43
CA LEU A 161 -5.81 -8.81 7.13
C LEU A 161 -5.33 -9.84 6.11
N VAL A 162 -6.29 -10.57 5.57
CA VAL A 162 -6.09 -11.38 4.38
C VAL A 162 -6.08 -10.39 3.23
N CYS A 163 -4.90 -9.86 2.90
CA CYS A 163 -4.68 -9.30 1.58
C CYS A 163 -4.57 -10.46 0.55
N GLN A 164 -5.41 -11.50 0.65
CA GLN A 164 -5.65 -12.41 -0.47
C GLN A 164 -6.64 -11.69 -1.38
N TYR A 165 -6.26 -11.59 -2.64
CA TYR A 165 -6.92 -10.78 -3.66
C TYR A 165 -6.64 -9.29 -3.59
N LEU A 166 -5.40 -8.94 -3.26
CA LEU A 166 -4.71 -7.97 -4.09
C LEU A 166 -4.45 -8.61 -5.48
N SER A 167 -5.51 -8.81 -6.26
CA SER A 167 -5.35 -8.89 -7.70
C SER A 167 -5.09 -7.47 -8.18
N ILE A 168 -3.94 -6.88 -7.80
CA ILE A 168 -3.35 -5.93 -8.73
C ILE A 168 -3.00 -6.82 -9.91
N ARG A 169 -3.92 -6.91 -10.87
CA ARG A 169 -3.53 -7.08 -12.26
C ARG A 169 -2.67 -5.86 -12.58
N ILE A 170 -1.45 -5.81 -12.03
CA ILE A 170 -0.38 -5.01 -12.63
C ILE A 170 -0.33 -5.65 -13.98
N ILE A 171 -0.65 -4.85 -14.96
CA ILE A 171 -1.03 -5.32 -16.26
C ILE A 171 0.23 -5.95 -16.88
N ALA A 172 0.48 -7.21 -16.55
CA ALA A 172 1.53 -8.02 -17.12
C ALA A 172 1.25 -8.21 -18.62
N SER A 173 0.01 -7.99 -19.06
CA SER A 173 -0.36 -7.92 -20.47
C SER A 173 -0.05 -6.59 -21.16
N GLN A 174 0.21 -5.49 -20.44
CA GLN A 174 0.61 -4.19 -21.02
C GLN A 174 2.11 -3.95 -20.88
N LEU A 175 2.77 -4.55 -19.88
CA LEU A 175 4.25 -4.52 -19.81
C LEU A 175 4.93 -5.44 -20.83
N ARG A 176 4.21 -6.39 -21.45
CA ARG A 176 4.70 -7.14 -22.62
C ARG A 176 4.70 -6.34 -23.92
N ALA A 177 4.09 -5.15 -23.94
CA ALA A 177 4.02 -4.31 -25.13
C ALA A 177 5.03 -3.13 -25.09
N ALA A 178 5.84 -3.02 -24.04
CA ALA A 178 6.81 -1.94 -23.86
C ALA A 178 8.28 -2.41 -23.84
N PHE A 179 8.54 -3.67 -24.18
CA PHE A 179 9.88 -4.23 -24.43
C PHE A 179 9.83 -5.19 -25.61
#